data_AF-A0A3M6DKM7-F1
#
_entry.id   AF-A0A3M6DKM7-F1
#
_cell.length_a   1.000
_cell.length_b   1.000
_cell.length_c   1.000
_cell.angle_alpha   90.00
_cell.angle_beta   90.00
_cell.angle_gamma   90.00
#
_symmetry.space_group_name_H-M   'P 1'
#
loop_
_entity.id
_entity.type
_entity.pdbx_description
1 polymer ?
#
loop_
_entity_poly.entity_id
_entity_poly.type
_entity_poly.pdbx_seq_one_letter_code
_entity_poly.pdbx_strand_id
1 'polypeptide(L)'
;MKETIYCFYLIADAQERVGFLGHIRYELDGTDEDKLAYLRIAAERDYEKATLTKAPVGLTIGAYTARCRLGTALELFEYVFEPHETRTPLYGITIILDGKPAINYISDQSPLDMDDVNKMMGEKSVMDDWLVKYMRGDEFLFTELINDDFLLAYKLLFNNRHYASAIKLFMSCIDSIAHVEYGYEKTRSERAVFSRWLDAYVDLAPIGVTADELWELRNGLLHMSNLDSQKVVKKNARRISLSIGVVPKEAQGVGDTYYFNLHPFYLAVCEGIGKWLQTYANDYNKFLIFIKRWDRTISDSRLALYISDK
;
A
#
# COMPACT_ATOMS: atom_id res chain seq x y z
N MET A 1 29.40 -0.24 32.60
CA MET A 1 29.76 0.93 31.76
C MET A 1 28.47 1.68 31.48
N LYS A 2 28.41 2.97 31.81
CA LYS A 2 27.21 3.77 31.51
C LYS A 2 27.08 3.97 30.01
N GLU A 3 25.90 3.66 29.49
CA GLU A 3 25.54 3.85 28.10
C GLU A 3 24.35 4.82 28.01
N THR A 4 24.31 5.59 26.93
CA THR A 4 23.16 6.42 26.60
C THR A 4 22.11 5.59 25.89
N ILE A 5 20.87 5.62 26.39
CA ILE A 5 19.72 4.95 25.78
C ILE A 5 18.55 5.92 25.60
N TYR A 6 17.63 5.57 24.69
CA TYR A 6 16.58 6.50 24.25
C TYR A 6 15.17 5.93 24.38
N CYS A 7 14.27 6.72 24.98
CA CYS A 7 12.84 6.57 24.75
C CYS A 7 12.41 7.57 23.67
N PHE A 8 11.84 7.07 22.59
CA PHE A 8 11.30 7.85 21.50
C PHE A 8 9.78 7.72 21.47
N TYR A 9 9.11 8.78 21.02
CA TYR A 9 7.65 8.86 21.01
C TYR A 9 7.13 9.38 19.68
N LEU A 10 6.07 8.76 19.17
CA LEU A 10 5.24 9.32 18.09
C LEU A 10 3.96 9.88 18.70
N ILE A 11 3.79 11.20 18.67
CA ILE A 11 2.61 11.86 19.23
C ILE A 11 1.57 12.01 18.12
N ALA A 12 0.55 11.14 18.16
CA ALA A 12 -0.51 11.06 17.17
C ALA A 12 -1.87 11.51 17.72
N ASP A 13 -2.67 12.13 16.86
CA ASP A 13 -4.09 12.42 17.17
C ASP A 13 -4.99 11.20 16.91
N ALA A 14 -6.27 11.31 17.28
CA ALA A 14 -7.27 10.27 17.05
C ALA A 14 -7.52 9.92 15.56
N GLN A 15 -6.96 10.69 14.61
CA GLN A 15 -6.96 10.37 13.17
C GLN A 15 -5.62 9.78 12.71
N GLU A 16 -4.79 9.33 13.66
CA GLU A 16 -3.48 8.70 13.44
C GLU A 16 -2.47 9.61 12.73
N ARG A 17 -2.69 10.93 12.75
CA ARG A 17 -1.75 11.92 12.20
C ARG A 17 -0.73 12.25 13.27
N VAL A 18 0.55 12.14 12.92
CA VAL A 18 1.65 12.38 13.84
C VAL A 18 2.05 13.86 13.77
N GLY A 19 1.78 14.61 14.84
CA GLY A 19 2.12 16.03 14.91
C GLY A 19 3.53 16.29 15.44
N PHE A 20 3.99 15.43 16.35
CA PHE A 20 5.27 15.60 17.03
C PHE A 20 6.01 14.27 17.20
N LEU A 21 7.33 14.37 17.20
CA LEU A 21 8.26 13.32 17.63
C LEU A 21 8.80 13.72 19.00
N GLY A 22 8.74 12.83 19.97
CA GLY A 22 9.27 13.04 21.31
C GLY A 22 10.52 12.22 21.55
N HIS A 23 11.42 12.72 22.40
CA HIS A 23 12.53 11.92 22.90
C HIS A 23 12.85 12.22 24.38
N ILE A 24 13.38 11.21 25.06
CA ILE A 24 14.02 11.31 26.38
C ILE A 24 15.31 10.48 26.34
N ARG A 25 16.40 11.08 26.84
CA ARG A 25 17.71 10.46 26.97
C ARG A 25 17.91 9.97 28.40
N TYR A 26 18.43 8.76 28.55
CA TYR A 26 18.84 8.21 29.84
C TYR A 26 20.31 7.75 29.78
N GLU A 27 21.00 7.81 30.92
CA GLU A 27 22.32 7.19 31.10
C GLU A 27 22.22 6.07 32.14
N LEU A 28 22.34 4.82 31.70
CA LEU A 28 22.19 3.65 32.56
C LEU A 28 23.42 2.74 32.46
N ASP A 29 23.72 2.06 33.56
CA ASP A 29 24.64 0.92 33.60
C ASP A 29 23.84 -0.38 33.72
N GLY A 30 24.44 -1.52 33.41
CA GLY A 30 23.80 -2.83 33.42
C GLY A 30 23.88 -3.54 32.07
N THR A 31 23.20 -4.69 31.96
CA THR A 31 23.10 -5.43 30.70
C THR A 31 22.08 -4.79 29.76
N ASP A 32 22.04 -5.23 28.50
CA ASP A 32 21.04 -4.72 27.54
C ASP A 32 19.63 -5.16 27.93
N GLU A 33 19.46 -6.33 28.54
CA GLU A 33 18.18 -6.78 29.09
C GLU A 33 17.69 -5.85 30.20
N ASP A 34 18.57 -5.43 31.12
CA ASP A 34 18.23 -4.49 32.19
C ASP A 34 17.77 -3.14 31.62
N LYS A 35 18.49 -2.63 30.62
CA LYS A 35 18.17 -1.36 29.96
C LYS A 35 16.87 -1.45 29.16
N LEU A 36 16.63 -2.55 28.44
CA LEU A 36 15.37 -2.78 27.72
C LEU A 36 14.17 -2.88 28.68
N ALA A 37 14.34 -3.58 29.80
CA ALA A 37 13.31 -3.64 30.84
C ALA A 37 13.02 -2.24 31.43
N TYR A 38 14.06 -1.43 31.64
CA TYR A 38 13.89 -0.03 32.05
C TYR A 38 13.12 0.78 31.00
N LEU A 39 13.49 0.70 29.72
CA LEU A 39 12.83 1.44 28.63
C LEU A 39 11.33 1.13 28.55
N ARG A 40 10.93 -0.13 28.75
CA ARG A 40 9.52 -0.54 28.77
C ARG A 40 8.72 0.20 29.84
N ILE A 41 9.26 0.30 31.05
CA ILE A 41 8.61 1.01 32.17
C ILE A 41 8.64 2.53 31.93
N ALA A 42 9.77 3.06 31.48
CA ALA A 42 9.95 4.49 31.26
C ALA A 42 9.08 5.03 30.12
N ALA A 43 8.81 4.22 29.10
CA ALA A 43 7.94 4.56 27.98
C ALA A 43 6.55 5.04 28.43
N GLU A 44 5.92 4.33 29.37
CA GLU A 44 4.61 4.72 29.91
C GLU A 44 4.69 5.76 31.02
N ARG A 45 5.75 5.70 31.85
CA ARG A 45 5.88 6.58 33.03
C ARG A 45 6.21 8.03 32.65
N ASP A 46 7.07 8.23 31.65
CA ASP A 46 7.74 9.51 31.44
C ASP A 46 7.37 10.24 30.15
N TYR A 47 6.51 9.67 29.29
CA TYR A 47 6.21 10.26 27.96
C TYR A 47 5.75 11.73 27.99
N GLU A 48 5.07 12.16 29.06
CA GLU A 48 4.65 13.56 29.25
C GLU A 48 5.82 14.54 29.43
N LYS A 49 7.01 14.04 29.78
CA LYS A 49 8.24 14.83 29.97
C LYS A 49 9.10 14.90 28.71
N ALA A 50 8.65 14.29 27.60
CA ALA A 50 9.44 14.19 26.38
C ALA A 50 9.73 15.56 25.77
N THR A 51 10.95 15.73 25.26
CA THR A 51 11.27 16.89 24.42
C THR A 51 10.64 16.69 23.06
N LEU A 52 9.78 17.62 22.64
CA LEU A 52 9.00 17.51 21.42
C LEU A 52 9.61 18.30 20.26
N THR A 53 9.69 17.65 19.10
CA THR A 53 10.06 18.25 17.81
C THR A 53 8.92 18.04 16.84
N LYS A 54 8.69 19.01 15.93
CA LYS A 54 7.65 18.86 14.89
C LYS A 54 7.95 17.64 14.02
N ALA A 55 6.94 16.81 13.80
CA ALA A 55 7.07 15.68 12.89
C ALA A 55 7.16 16.15 11.42
N PRO A 56 7.78 15.35 10.54
CA PRO A 56 7.71 15.57 9.10
C PRO A 56 6.27 15.73 8.61
N VAL A 57 6.06 16.63 7.65
CA VAL A 57 4.73 16.95 7.11
C VAL A 57 4.08 15.69 6.54
N GLY A 58 2.88 15.36 7.01
CA GLY A 58 2.10 14.23 6.50
C GLY A 58 2.47 12.87 7.10
N LEU A 59 3.30 12.81 8.13
CA LEU A 59 3.57 11.57 8.86
C LEU A 59 2.29 11.04 9.53
N THR A 60 2.06 9.73 9.40
CA THR A 60 0.94 9.02 10.04
C THR A 60 1.45 7.75 10.70
N ILE A 61 0.68 7.15 11.61
CA ILE A 61 1.04 5.84 12.19
C ILE A 61 1.32 4.80 11.10
N GLY A 62 0.47 4.68 10.08
CA GLY A 62 0.74 3.74 8.98
C GLY A 62 2.03 4.02 8.18
N ALA A 63 2.50 5.27 8.12
CA ALA A 63 3.78 5.59 7.47
C ALA A 63 4.99 5.27 8.37
N TYR A 64 4.80 5.33 9.69
CA TYR A 64 5.73 4.81 10.67
C TYR A 64 5.79 3.27 10.63
N THR A 65 4.64 2.58 10.62
CA THR A 65 4.59 1.12 10.48
C THR A 65 5.32 0.64 9.23
N ALA A 66 5.15 1.32 8.08
CA ALA A 66 5.91 1.01 6.87
C ALA A 66 7.44 1.14 7.06
N ARG A 67 7.92 2.08 7.89
CA ARG A 67 9.34 2.20 8.25
C ARG A 67 9.79 1.08 9.18
N CYS A 68 8.96 0.68 10.14
CA CYS A 68 9.24 -0.47 11.00
C CYS A 68 9.44 -1.73 10.15
N ARG A 69 8.57 -1.96 9.15
CA ARG A 69 8.68 -3.08 8.21
C ARG A 69 9.96 -3.07 7.37
N LEU A 70 10.56 -1.90 7.17
CA LEU A 70 11.84 -1.73 6.48
C LEU A 70 13.04 -1.61 7.43
N GLY A 71 12.84 -1.66 8.75
CA GLY A 71 13.93 -1.47 9.73
C GLY A 71 14.51 -0.05 9.78
N THR A 72 13.77 0.96 9.31
CA THR A 72 14.25 2.36 9.14
C THR A 72 13.55 3.36 10.06
N ALA A 73 12.79 2.86 11.04
CA ALA A 73 12.01 3.71 11.94
C ALA A 73 12.87 4.71 12.74
N LEU A 74 14.12 4.34 13.06
CA LEU A 74 15.07 5.16 13.80
C LEU A 74 15.46 6.44 13.05
N GLU A 75 15.39 6.45 11.71
CA GLU A 75 15.74 7.61 10.87
C GLU A 75 14.91 8.86 11.25
N LEU A 76 13.68 8.68 11.74
CA LEU A 76 12.83 9.77 12.21
C LEU A 76 13.43 10.54 13.40
N PHE A 77 14.34 9.92 14.15
CA PHE A 77 14.92 10.45 15.38
C PHE A 77 16.42 10.78 15.25
N GLU A 78 17.00 10.71 14.05
CA GLU A 78 18.42 11.02 13.84
C GLU A 78 18.84 12.42 14.31
N TYR A 79 17.88 13.37 14.32
CA TYR A 79 18.10 14.72 14.83
C TYR A 79 18.49 14.78 16.31
N VAL A 80 18.26 13.70 17.06
CA VAL A 80 18.56 13.60 18.50
C VAL A 80 20.02 13.22 18.75
N PHE A 81 20.68 12.57 17.78
CA PHE A 81 22.04 12.07 17.96
C PHE A 81 23.07 13.18 17.75
N GLU A 82 24.04 13.26 18.66
CA GLU A 82 25.20 14.13 18.49
C GLU A 82 26.09 13.61 17.33
N PRO A 83 26.89 14.47 16.65
CA PRO A 83 27.69 14.07 15.50
C PRO A 83 28.66 12.90 15.71
N HIS A 84 29.00 12.60 16.98
CA HIS A 84 29.97 11.58 17.37
C HIS A 84 29.32 10.43 18.17
N GLU A 85 28.01 10.42 18.34
CA GLU A 85 27.30 9.33 19.03
C GLU A 85 27.17 8.09 18.13
N THR A 86 27.00 6.93 18.78
CA THR A 86 26.67 5.69 18.06
C THR A 86 25.34 5.87 17.32
N ARG A 87 25.30 5.45 16.05
CA ARG A 87 24.07 5.46 15.24
C ARG A 87 23.18 4.23 15.48
N THR A 88 23.60 3.34 16.36
CA THR A 88 22.85 2.14 16.77
C THR A 88 22.73 2.09 18.29
N PRO A 89 22.11 3.09 18.95
CA PRO A 89 21.92 3.06 20.39
C PRO A 89 20.84 2.04 20.78
N LEU A 90 20.80 1.67 22.05
CA LEU A 90 19.61 1.01 22.58
C LEU A 90 18.45 2.01 22.67
N TYR A 91 17.31 1.67 22.07
CA TYR A 91 16.15 2.56 22.05
C TYR A 91 14.84 1.78 22.10
N GLY A 92 13.77 2.46 22.52
CA GLY A 92 12.38 2.04 22.35
C GLY A 92 11.56 3.16 21.73
N ILE A 93 10.72 2.84 20.75
CA ILE A 93 9.81 3.81 20.12
C ILE A 93 8.37 3.46 20.53
N THR A 94 7.65 4.41 21.11
CA THR A 94 6.28 4.22 21.60
C THR A 94 5.31 5.18 20.93
N ILE A 95 4.17 4.67 20.47
CA ILE A 95 3.10 5.52 19.94
C ILE A 95 2.29 6.06 21.13
N ILE A 96 2.11 7.38 21.15
CA ILE A 96 1.19 8.07 22.05
C ILE A 96 -0.01 8.51 21.20
N LEU A 97 -1.14 7.81 21.33
CA LEU A 97 -2.36 8.06 20.57
C LEU A 97 -3.36 8.81 21.45
N ASP A 98 -3.79 9.99 21.00
CA ASP A 98 -4.75 10.84 21.72
C ASP A 98 -4.35 11.07 23.19
N GLY A 99 -3.06 11.35 23.39
CA GLY A 99 -2.47 11.65 24.69
C GLY A 99 -2.21 10.45 25.60
N LYS A 100 -2.35 9.21 25.11
CA LYS A 100 -2.11 7.99 25.90
C LYS A 100 -1.15 7.02 25.20
N PRO A 101 -0.27 6.32 25.94
CA PRO A 101 0.51 5.22 25.36
C PRO A 101 -0.40 4.17 24.72
N ALA A 102 -0.14 3.86 23.46
CA ALA A 102 -0.83 2.83 22.69
C ALA A 102 0.13 1.66 22.43
N ILE A 103 0.27 0.78 23.43
CA ILE A 103 1.15 -0.39 23.37
C ILE A 103 0.29 -1.65 23.31
N ASN A 104 0.18 -2.22 22.12
CA ASN A 104 -0.48 -3.50 21.88
C ASN A 104 0.53 -4.63 21.59
N TYR A 105 1.71 -4.29 21.09
CA TYR A 105 2.77 -5.21 20.71
C TYR A 105 4.15 -4.59 20.95
N ILE A 106 5.14 -5.43 21.26
CA ILE A 106 6.54 -5.02 21.45
C ILE A 106 7.39 -5.86 20.50
N SER A 107 7.95 -5.22 19.48
CA SER A 107 8.99 -5.81 18.62
C SER A 107 10.37 -5.61 19.24
N ASP A 108 11.35 -6.33 18.71
CA ASP A 108 12.74 -5.93 18.82
C ASP A 108 13.06 -4.79 17.82
N GLN A 109 14.35 -4.55 17.58
CA GLN A 109 14.83 -3.53 16.65
C GLN A 109 14.97 -4.04 15.20
N SER A 110 14.61 -5.30 14.92
CA SER A 110 14.64 -5.86 13.58
C SER A 110 13.46 -5.36 12.72
N PRO A 111 13.52 -5.51 11.39
CA PRO A 111 12.38 -5.19 10.53
C PRO A 111 11.12 -5.93 10.98
N LEU A 112 10.00 -5.21 11.06
CA LEU A 112 8.74 -5.75 11.56
C LEU A 112 8.18 -6.82 10.61
N ASP A 113 8.11 -8.06 11.09
CA ASP A 113 7.45 -9.19 10.44
C ASP A 113 6.01 -9.31 10.95
N MET A 114 5.03 -9.18 10.05
CA MET A 114 3.63 -9.25 10.44
C MET A 114 3.19 -10.67 10.82
N ASP A 115 3.82 -11.73 10.33
CA ASP A 115 3.49 -13.09 10.73
C ASP A 115 3.80 -13.30 12.23
N ASP A 116 4.95 -12.77 12.69
CA ASP A 116 5.33 -12.78 14.10
C ASP A 116 4.42 -11.91 14.97
N VAL A 117 4.05 -10.71 14.48
CA VAL A 117 3.06 -9.85 15.15
C VAL A 117 1.75 -10.61 15.35
N ASN A 118 1.22 -11.18 14.28
CA ASN A 118 -0.07 -11.87 14.30
C ASN A 118 -0.05 -13.09 15.23
N LYS A 119 1.05 -13.85 15.21
CA LYS A 119 1.25 -14.99 16.12
C LYS A 119 1.28 -14.57 17.59
N MET A 120 2.00 -13.49 17.91
CA MET A 120 2.11 -12.97 19.29
C MET A 120 0.80 -12.36 19.79
N MET A 121 0.02 -11.73 18.90
CA MET A 121 -1.31 -11.19 19.20
C MET A 121 -2.39 -12.26 19.32
N GLY A 122 -2.09 -13.51 18.94
CA GLY A 122 -3.05 -14.62 18.98
C GLY A 122 -4.14 -14.50 17.91
N GLU A 123 -3.84 -13.84 16.79
CA GLU A 123 -4.77 -13.64 15.68
C GLU A 123 -5.10 -14.99 15.01
N LYS A 124 -6.39 -15.28 14.84
CA LYS A 124 -6.87 -16.58 14.32
C LYS A 124 -7.08 -16.61 12.81
N SER A 125 -6.95 -15.47 12.15
CA SER A 125 -7.18 -15.32 10.71
C SER A 125 -6.16 -14.34 10.17
N VAL A 126 -5.03 -14.91 9.74
CA VAL A 126 -3.84 -14.16 9.38
C VAL A 126 -3.63 -14.26 7.87
N MET A 127 -3.30 -13.14 7.24
CA MET A 127 -2.80 -13.13 5.87
C MET A 127 -1.29 -13.23 5.90
N ASP A 128 -0.69 -14.04 5.03
CA ASP A 128 0.76 -14.13 4.89
C ASP A 128 1.40 -12.73 4.72
N ASP A 129 2.52 -12.50 5.41
CA ASP A 129 3.33 -11.30 5.20
C ASP A 129 3.87 -11.26 3.76
N TRP A 130 3.22 -10.45 2.93
CA TRP A 130 3.59 -10.29 1.54
C TRP A 130 4.95 -9.65 1.35
N LEU A 131 5.36 -8.74 2.24
CA LEU A 131 6.63 -8.06 2.11
C LEU A 131 7.75 -9.09 2.27
N VAL A 132 7.66 -9.95 3.30
CA VAL A 132 8.58 -11.06 3.51
C VAL A 132 8.52 -12.05 2.34
N LYS A 133 7.32 -12.46 1.91
CA LYS A 133 7.11 -13.42 0.82
C LYS A 133 7.76 -13.00 -0.50
N TYR A 134 7.74 -11.71 -0.84
CA TYR A 134 8.26 -11.18 -2.11
C TYR A 134 9.59 -10.45 -1.99
N MET A 135 10.24 -10.48 -0.83
CA MET A 135 11.62 -10.03 -0.66
C MET A 135 12.61 -11.17 -0.97
N ARG A 136 13.69 -10.87 -1.69
CA ARG A 136 14.82 -11.78 -1.94
C ARG A 136 16.13 -11.05 -1.65
N GLY A 137 16.64 -11.21 -0.44
CA GLY A 137 17.75 -10.37 0.02
C GLY A 137 17.31 -8.90 0.00
N ASP A 138 18.01 -8.07 -0.77
CA ASP A 138 17.73 -6.63 -0.90
C ASP A 138 16.80 -6.29 -2.10
N GLU A 139 16.34 -7.29 -2.85
CA GLU A 139 15.48 -7.09 -4.02
C GLU A 139 14.01 -7.39 -3.71
N PHE A 140 13.13 -6.46 -4.07
CA PHE A 140 11.69 -6.64 -3.95
C PHE A 140 11.05 -7.03 -5.29
N LEU A 141 10.35 -8.18 -5.31
CA LEU A 141 9.79 -8.79 -6.52
C LEU A 141 8.39 -8.26 -6.86
N PHE A 142 8.30 -6.99 -7.25
CA PHE A 142 7.03 -6.33 -7.59
C PHE A 142 6.19 -7.11 -8.61
N THR A 143 6.80 -7.62 -9.67
CA THR A 143 6.07 -8.30 -10.76
C THR A 143 5.43 -9.60 -10.30
N GLU A 144 6.07 -10.33 -9.37
CA GLU A 144 5.50 -11.55 -8.80
C GLU A 144 4.32 -11.23 -7.90
N LEU A 145 4.46 -10.22 -7.03
CA LEU A 145 3.37 -9.74 -6.17
C LEU A 145 2.13 -9.37 -6.99
N ILE A 146 2.27 -8.53 -8.03
CA ILE A 146 1.14 -8.12 -8.87
C ILE A 146 0.56 -9.30 -9.66
N ASN A 147 1.41 -10.21 -10.13
CA ASN A 147 0.95 -11.39 -10.83
C ASN A 147 0.07 -12.25 -9.92
N ASP A 148 0.53 -12.54 -8.71
CA ASP A 148 -0.15 -13.43 -7.79
C ASP A 148 -1.41 -12.78 -7.19
N ASP A 149 -1.34 -11.49 -6.86
CA ASP A 149 -2.48 -10.78 -6.28
C ASP A 149 -3.61 -10.53 -7.30
N PHE A 150 -3.30 -10.34 -8.59
CA PHE A 150 -4.31 -9.93 -9.57
C PHE A 150 -4.30 -10.72 -10.88
N LEU A 151 -3.13 -10.89 -11.51
CA LEU A 151 -3.08 -11.39 -12.90
C LEU A 151 -3.30 -12.89 -13.01
N LEU A 152 -3.02 -13.67 -11.97
CA LEU A 152 -3.21 -15.12 -11.97
C LEU A 152 -4.71 -15.47 -12.11
N ALA A 153 -5.56 -14.89 -11.26
CA ALA A 153 -7.01 -15.07 -11.33
C ALA A 153 -7.59 -14.56 -12.66
N TYR A 154 -7.11 -13.42 -13.14
CA TYR A 154 -7.46 -12.92 -14.47
C TYR A 154 -7.15 -13.94 -15.58
N LYS A 155 -5.91 -14.46 -15.63
CA LYS A 155 -5.47 -15.43 -16.64
C LYS A 155 -6.30 -16.70 -16.58
N LEU A 156 -6.61 -17.21 -15.38
CA LEU A 156 -7.47 -18.38 -15.19
C LEU A 156 -8.86 -18.14 -15.77
N LEU A 157 -9.51 -17.01 -15.46
CA LEU A 157 -10.84 -16.68 -16.01
C LEU A 157 -10.80 -16.49 -17.52
N PHE A 158 -9.79 -15.79 -18.04
CA PHE A 158 -9.63 -15.54 -19.46
C PHE A 158 -9.45 -16.85 -20.24
N ASN A 159 -8.56 -17.74 -19.78
CA ASN A 159 -8.30 -19.02 -20.43
C ASN A 159 -9.51 -19.96 -20.40
N ASN A 160 -10.35 -19.86 -19.36
CA ASN A 160 -11.62 -20.58 -19.26
C ASN A 160 -12.79 -19.84 -19.92
N ARG A 161 -12.52 -18.81 -20.74
CA ARG A 161 -13.50 -18.04 -21.53
C ARG A 161 -14.54 -17.29 -20.70
N HIS A 162 -14.27 -17.05 -19.42
CA HIS A 162 -15.08 -16.20 -18.54
C HIS A 162 -14.70 -14.72 -18.70
N TYR A 163 -14.77 -14.20 -19.94
CA TYR A 163 -14.23 -12.88 -20.30
C TYR A 163 -14.85 -11.70 -19.53
N ALA A 164 -16.16 -11.75 -19.28
CA ALA A 164 -16.84 -10.73 -18.49
C ALA A 164 -16.34 -10.68 -17.05
N SER A 165 -16.08 -11.84 -16.42
CA SER A 165 -15.48 -11.91 -15.08
C SER A 165 -14.02 -11.50 -15.11
N ALA A 166 -13.27 -11.92 -16.13
CA ALA A 166 -11.87 -11.56 -16.31
C ALA A 166 -11.70 -10.03 -16.38
N ILE A 167 -12.45 -9.34 -17.24
CA ILE A 167 -12.32 -7.87 -17.35
C ILE A 167 -12.72 -7.17 -16.05
N LYS A 168 -13.69 -7.68 -15.29
CA LYS A 168 -14.05 -7.09 -13.99
C LYS A 168 -12.89 -7.15 -13.00
N LEU A 169 -12.25 -8.31 -12.87
CA LEU A 169 -11.05 -8.43 -12.05
C LEU A 169 -9.93 -7.52 -12.56
N PHE A 170 -9.80 -7.40 -13.89
CA PHE A 170 -8.77 -6.55 -14.47
C PHE A 170 -9.00 -5.06 -14.21
N MET A 171 -10.25 -4.57 -14.31
CA MET A 171 -10.59 -3.21 -13.91
C MET A 171 -10.31 -2.97 -12.42
N SER A 172 -10.62 -3.96 -11.57
CA SER A 172 -10.30 -3.89 -10.14
C SER A 172 -8.79 -3.87 -9.88
N CYS A 173 -7.99 -4.60 -10.66
CA CYS A 173 -6.53 -4.53 -10.59
C CYS A 173 -6.03 -3.11 -10.88
N ILE A 174 -6.57 -2.46 -11.92
CA ILE A 174 -6.19 -1.09 -12.29
C ILE A 174 -6.61 -0.10 -11.19
N ASP A 175 -7.78 -0.26 -10.58
CA ASP A 175 -8.19 0.55 -9.41
C ASP A 175 -7.18 0.41 -8.25
N SER A 176 -6.79 -0.83 -7.93
CA SER A 176 -5.87 -1.12 -6.82
C SER A 176 -4.50 -0.48 -7.04
N ILE A 177 -3.88 -0.65 -8.22
CA ILE A 177 -2.58 -0.04 -8.51
C ILE A 177 -2.66 1.49 -8.62
N ALA A 178 -3.76 2.03 -9.16
CA ALA A 178 -3.99 3.47 -9.21
C ALA A 178 -4.14 4.07 -7.81
N HIS A 179 -4.83 3.37 -6.90
CA HIS A 179 -4.95 3.76 -5.51
C HIS A 179 -3.60 3.69 -4.78
N VAL A 180 -2.80 2.66 -5.05
CA VAL A 180 -1.45 2.54 -4.47
C VAL A 180 -0.54 3.68 -4.92
N GLU A 181 -0.67 4.16 -6.16
CA GLU A 181 0.06 5.32 -6.66
C GLU A 181 -0.45 6.65 -6.08
N TYR A 182 -1.75 6.92 -6.21
CA TYR A 182 -2.30 8.27 -5.98
C TYR A 182 -3.08 8.42 -4.66
N GLY A 183 -3.47 7.32 -4.01
CA GLY A 183 -4.37 7.32 -2.87
C GLY A 183 -5.83 7.48 -3.30
N TYR A 184 -6.64 8.11 -2.45
CA TYR A 184 -8.01 8.50 -2.80
C TYR A 184 -8.03 9.88 -3.45
N GLU A 185 -9.03 10.14 -4.28
CA GLU A 185 -9.38 11.49 -4.70
C GLU A 185 -9.69 12.34 -3.46
N LYS A 186 -9.05 13.50 -3.35
CA LYS A 186 -9.24 14.39 -2.20
C LYS A 186 -10.47 15.26 -2.37
N THR A 187 -10.91 15.47 -3.61
CA THR A 187 -12.04 16.32 -3.96
C THR A 187 -12.90 15.68 -5.04
N ARG A 188 -14.20 16.01 -5.08
CA ARG A 188 -15.13 15.50 -6.11
C ARG A 188 -14.83 16.01 -7.52
N SER A 189 -14.06 17.08 -7.63
CA SER A 189 -13.62 17.67 -8.90
C SER A 189 -12.37 17.00 -9.47
N GLU A 190 -11.65 16.22 -8.68
CA GLU A 190 -10.51 15.48 -9.17
C GLU A 190 -10.96 14.39 -10.14
N ARG A 191 -10.17 14.23 -11.19
CA ARG A 191 -10.31 13.11 -12.11
C ARG A 191 -9.94 11.81 -11.39
N ALA A 192 -10.70 10.76 -11.67
CA ALA A 192 -10.52 9.46 -11.05
C ALA A 192 -9.06 8.98 -11.13
N VAL A 193 -8.54 8.44 -10.03
CA VAL A 193 -7.16 7.92 -9.97
C VAL A 193 -6.93 6.82 -10.99
N PHE A 194 -7.96 6.00 -11.25
CA PHE A 194 -8.00 5.02 -12.34
C PHE A 194 -7.63 5.65 -13.68
N SER A 195 -8.33 6.73 -14.07
CA SER A 195 -8.08 7.40 -15.35
C SER A 195 -6.68 8.02 -15.40
N ARG A 196 -6.26 8.63 -14.29
CA ARG A 196 -4.94 9.26 -14.17
C ARG A 196 -3.80 8.26 -14.29
N TRP A 197 -3.97 7.06 -13.73
CA TRP A 197 -2.96 6.00 -13.81
C TRP A 197 -2.83 5.48 -15.23
N LEU A 198 -3.96 5.23 -15.91
CA LEU A 198 -3.96 4.81 -17.32
C LEU A 198 -3.26 5.84 -18.22
N ASP A 199 -3.61 7.13 -18.10
CA ASP A 199 -2.97 8.16 -18.94
C ASP A 199 -1.48 8.35 -18.63
N ALA A 200 -1.05 8.09 -17.39
CA ALA A 200 0.35 8.23 -17.00
C ALA A 200 1.23 7.08 -17.50
N TYR A 201 0.69 5.86 -17.56
CA TYR A 201 1.50 4.65 -17.71
C TYR A 201 1.13 3.78 -18.92
N VAL A 202 -0.07 3.91 -19.49
CA VAL A 202 -0.58 3.02 -20.54
C VAL A 202 -0.77 3.78 -21.85
N ASP A 203 -0.22 3.25 -22.94
CA ASP A 203 -0.53 3.75 -24.29
C ASP A 203 -1.85 3.14 -24.77
N LEU A 204 -2.92 3.94 -24.69
CA LEU A 204 -4.25 3.54 -25.15
C LEU A 204 -4.53 3.89 -26.62
N ALA A 205 -3.64 4.63 -27.29
CA ALA A 205 -3.88 5.06 -28.66
C ALA A 205 -4.09 3.87 -29.63
N PRO A 206 -3.31 2.77 -29.55
CA PRO A 206 -3.54 1.58 -30.38
C PRO A 206 -4.86 0.84 -30.08
N ILE A 207 -5.41 1.03 -28.88
CA ILE A 207 -6.68 0.40 -28.45
C ILE A 207 -7.88 1.21 -28.96
N GLY A 208 -7.70 2.52 -29.17
CA GLY A 208 -8.74 3.41 -29.69
C GLY A 208 -9.81 3.80 -28.66
N VAL A 209 -9.45 3.76 -27.37
CA VAL A 209 -10.28 4.19 -26.24
C VAL A 209 -9.52 5.19 -25.38
N THR A 210 -10.25 5.99 -24.60
CA THR A 210 -9.65 6.89 -23.61
C THR A 210 -9.76 6.31 -22.20
N ALA A 211 -8.92 6.76 -21.29
CA ALA A 211 -9.00 6.35 -19.89
C ALA A 211 -10.34 6.72 -19.23
N ASP A 212 -10.96 7.83 -19.64
CA ASP A 212 -12.28 8.22 -19.12
C ASP A 212 -13.41 7.34 -19.66
N GLU A 213 -13.35 6.92 -20.93
CA GLU A 213 -14.29 5.91 -21.44
C GLU A 213 -14.16 4.58 -20.68
N LEU A 214 -12.93 4.16 -20.36
CA LEU A 214 -12.67 2.96 -19.57
C LEU A 214 -13.18 3.10 -18.12
N TRP A 215 -13.04 4.28 -17.51
CA TRP A 215 -13.61 4.57 -16.19
C TRP A 215 -15.14 4.44 -16.18
N GLU A 216 -15.81 5.00 -17.20
CA GLU A 216 -17.26 4.89 -17.31
C GLU A 216 -17.71 3.43 -17.56
N LEU A 217 -16.98 2.69 -18.39
CA LEU A 217 -17.21 1.25 -18.57
C LEU A 217 -17.03 0.48 -17.26
N ARG A 218 -15.93 0.74 -16.52
CA ARG A 218 -15.65 0.15 -15.21
C ARG A 218 -16.81 0.36 -14.24
N ASN A 219 -17.39 1.57 -14.21
CA ASN A 219 -18.54 1.86 -13.34
C ASN A 219 -19.78 1.03 -13.70
N GLY A 220 -20.11 0.88 -14.99
CA GLY A 220 -21.21 0.02 -15.41
C GLY A 220 -20.94 -1.46 -15.12
N LEU A 221 -19.74 -1.94 -15.44
CA LEU A 221 -19.36 -3.35 -15.30
C LEU A 221 -19.33 -3.83 -13.85
N LEU A 222 -18.69 -3.07 -12.95
CA LEU A 222 -18.48 -3.51 -11.57
C LEU A 222 -19.71 -3.34 -10.69
N HIS A 223 -20.53 -2.31 -10.93
CA HIS A 223 -21.71 -2.06 -10.09
C HIS A 223 -22.97 -2.77 -10.58
N MET A 224 -23.18 -2.85 -11.91
CA MET A 224 -24.45 -3.31 -12.48
C MET A 224 -24.29 -4.38 -13.55
N SER A 225 -23.05 -4.78 -13.89
CA SER A 225 -22.76 -5.70 -14.99
C SER A 225 -23.34 -5.24 -16.34
N ASN A 226 -23.30 -3.94 -16.63
CA ASN A 226 -23.81 -3.37 -17.88
C ASN A 226 -22.80 -2.39 -18.52
N LEU A 227 -23.17 -1.82 -19.68
CA LEU A 227 -22.33 -0.88 -20.43
C LEU A 227 -22.68 0.60 -20.16
N ASP A 228 -23.70 0.85 -19.34
CA ASP A 228 -24.32 2.16 -19.21
C ASP A 228 -23.99 2.79 -17.85
N SER A 229 -23.01 3.71 -17.86
CA SER A 229 -22.85 4.67 -16.78
C SER A 229 -23.82 5.84 -16.95
N GLN A 230 -24.00 6.66 -15.90
CA GLN A 230 -24.80 7.88 -16.03
C GLN A 230 -24.27 8.83 -17.13
N LYS A 231 -22.96 8.89 -17.36
CA LYS A 231 -22.39 9.73 -18.42
C LYS A 231 -22.62 9.15 -19.81
N VAL A 232 -22.55 7.82 -19.96
CA VAL A 232 -22.88 7.14 -21.22
C VAL A 232 -24.34 7.38 -21.59
N VAL A 233 -25.26 7.21 -20.64
CA VAL A 233 -26.70 7.50 -20.86
C VAL A 233 -26.93 8.95 -21.25
N LYS A 234 -26.18 9.89 -20.65
CA LYS A 234 -26.23 11.32 -20.98
C LYS A 234 -25.46 11.69 -22.26
N LYS A 235 -24.86 10.73 -22.97
CA LYS A 235 -24.01 10.93 -24.17
C LYS A 235 -22.79 11.84 -23.94
N ASN A 236 -22.34 11.92 -22.69
CA ASN A 236 -21.11 12.64 -22.31
C ASN A 236 -19.87 11.75 -22.37
N ALA A 237 -20.04 10.45 -22.63
CA ALA A 237 -18.98 9.50 -22.92
C ALA A 237 -19.51 8.50 -23.96
N ARG A 238 -18.64 8.02 -24.85
CA ARG A 238 -19.00 6.99 -25.84
C ARG A 238 -19.25 5.67 -25.11
N ARG A 239 -20.30 4.95 -25.51
CA ARG A 239 -20.49 3.57 -25.04
C ARG A 239 -19.42 2.68 -25.67
N ILE A 240 -18.64 2.03 -24.83
CA ILE A 240 -17.62 1.07 -25.24
C ILE A 240 -17.92 -0.32 -24.70
N SER A 241 -17.46 -1.36 -25.37
CA SER A 241 -17.55 -2.75 -24.91
C SER A 241 -16.34 -3.56 -25.35
N LEU A 242 -16.13 -4.70 -24.72
CA LEU A 242 -15.04 -5.62 -25.04
C LEU A 242 -15.37 -6.49 -26.25
N SER A 243 -14.36 -6.77 -27.07
CA SER A 243 -14.38 -7.84 -28.06
C SER A 243 -13.31 -8.88 -27.76
N ILE A 244 -13.58 -10.11 -28.19
CA ILE A 244 -12.59 -11.19 -28.28
C ILE A 244 -12.28 -11.38 -29.77
N GLY A 245 -11.07 -11.02 -30.17
CA GLY A 245 -10.69 -10.95 -31.58
C GLY A 245 -10.86 -9.55 -32.17
N VAL A 246 -10.42 -9.41 -33.43
CA VAL A 246 -10.42 -8.14 -34.16
C VAL A 246 -11.83 -7.88 -34.70
N VAL A 247 -12.41 -6.74 -34.32
CA VAL A 247 -13.65 -6.24 -34.91
C VAL A 247 -13.30 -5.44 -36.18
N PRO A 248 -13.83 -5.83 -37.37
CA PRO A 248 -13.60 -5.08 -38.60
C PRO A 248 -14.05 -3.63 -38.48
N LYS A 249 -13.38 -2.71 -39.19
CA LYS A 249 -13.68 -1.26 -39.09
C LYS A 249 -15.11 -0.94 -39.48
N GLU A 250 -15.64 -1.65 -40.46
CA GLU A 250 -17.01 -1.56 -40.96
C GLU A 250 -18.07 -2.00 -39.93
N ALA A 251 -17.68 -2.82 -38.95
CA ALA A 251 -18.55 -3.27 -37.87
C ALA A 251 -18.41 -2.42 -36.60
N GLN A 252 -17.43 -1.51 -36.54
CA GLN A 252 -17.23 -0.63 -35.41
C GLN A 252 -18.34 0.42 -35.31
N GLY A 253 -18.94 0.57 -34.12
CA GLY A 253 -19.98 1.56 -33.89
C GLY A 253 -21.37 1.19 -34.42
N VAL A 254 -21.52 0.01 -35.04
CA VAL A 254 -22.84 -0.52 -35.40
C VAL A 254 -23.64 -0.75 -34.11
N GLY A 255 -24.75 -0.04 -33.93
CA GLY A 255 -25.58 -0.12 -32.72
C GLY A 255 -25.09 0.74 -31.54
N ASP A 256 -24.40 1.86 -31.80
CA ASP A 256 -24.01 2.85 -30.77
C ASP A 256 -23.10 2.26 -29.68
N THR A 257 -22.25 1.29 -30.05
CA THR A 257 -21.23 0.69 -29.18
C THR A 257 -19.92 0.56 -29.94
N TYR A 258 -18.84 1.10 -29.39
CA TYR A 258 -17.49 0.89 -29.90
C TYR A 258 -16.84 -0.31 -29.21
N TYR A 259 -16.27 -1.23 -29.98
CA TYR A 259 -15.68 -2.45 -29.44
C TYR A 259 -14.15 -2.36 -29.43
N PHE A 260 -13.52 -2.61 -28.28
CA PHE A 260 -12.06 -2.71 -28.18
C PHE A 260 -11.65 -4.13 -27.79
N ASN A 261 -10.52 -4.61 -28.32
CA ASN A 261 -10.08 -5.97 -28.09
C ASN A 261 -9.43 -6.10 -26.71
N LEU A 262 -9.92 -7.07 -25.92
CA LEU A 262 -9.46 -7.31 -24.55
C LEU A 262 -7.97 -7.71 -24.49
N HIS A 263 -7.47 -8.49 -25.46
CA HIS A 263 -6.10 -9.00 -25.39
C HIS A 263 -5.04 -7.90 -25.61
N PRO A 264 -5.11 -7.05 -26.66
CA PRO A 264 -4.24 -5.89 -26.79
C PRO A 264 -4.35 -4.92 -25.60
N PHE A 265 -5.56 -4.72 -25.06
CA PHE A 265 -5.73 -3.89 -23.87
C PHE A 265 -4.99 -4.46 -22.65
N TYR A 266 -5.11 -5.77 -22.42
CA TYR A 266 -4.37 -6.47 -21.37
C TYR A 266 -2.86 -6.27 -21.51
N LEU A 267 -2.31 -6.46 -22.73
CA LEU A 267 -0.87 -6.28 -22.97
C LEU A 267 -0.41 -4.85 -22.71
N ALA A 268 -1.17 -3.85 -23.18
CA ALA A 268 -0.85 -2.44 -22.96
C ALA A 268 -0.82 -2.08 -21.46
N VAL A 269 -1.78 -2.59 -20.69
CA VAL A 269 -1.81 -2.38 -19.23
C VAL A 269 -0.67 -3.12 -18.54
N CYS A 270 -0.31 -4.35 -18.94
CA CYS A 270 0.86 -5.05 -18.40
C CYS A 270 2.17 -4.28 -18.66
N GLU A 271 2.32 -3.69 -19.85
CA GLU A 271 3.46 -2.81 -20.14
C GLU A 271 3.43 -1.56 -19.24
N GLY A 272 2.26 -0.97 -19.03
CA GLY A 272 2.09 0.17 -18.13
C GLY A 272 2.39 -0.17 -16.66
N ILE A 273 2.04 -1.36 -16.19
CA ILE A 273 2.48 -1.86 -14.88
C ILE A 273 4.01 -1.89 -14.83
N GLY A 274 4.68 -2.42 -15.86
CA GLY A 274 6.14 -2.39 -15.94
C GLY A 274 6.74 -0.99 -15.83
N LYS A 275 6.20 -0.02 -16.59
CA LYS A 275 6.62 1.40 -16.54
C LYS A 275 6.38 2.01 -15.16
N TRP A 276 5.23 1.75 -14.55
CA TRP A 276 4.92 2.20 -13.20
C TRP A 276 5.89 1.63 -12.17
N LEU A 277 6.18 0.33 -12.21
CA LEU A 277 7.10 -0.32 -11.27
C LEU A 277 8.53 0.23 -11.37
N GLN A 278 8.99 0.60 -12.57
CA GLN A 278 10.31 1.24 -12.74
C GLN A 278 10.45 2.55 -11.97
N THR A 279 9.34 3.26 -11.69
CA THR A 279 9.39 4.51 -10.92
C THR A 279 9.76 4.34 -9.45
N TYR A 280 9.75 3.10 -8.93
CA TYR A 280 10.14 2.79 -7.55
C TYR A 280 11.63 2.54 -7.37
N ALA A 281 12.37 2.25 -8.45
CA ALA A 281 13.75 1.77 -8.38
C ALA A 281 14.71 2.68 -7.59
N ASN A 282 14.43 3.99 -7.53
CA ASN A 282 15.27 4.97 -6.82
C ASN A 282 14.45 5.91 -5.93
N ASP A 283 13.19 5.60 -5.63
CA ASP A 283 12.34 6.45 -4.79
C ASP A 283 11.89 5.71 -3.53
N TYR A 284 12.73 5.81 -2.51
CA TYR A 284 12.50 5.20 -1.20
C TYR A 284 11.18 5.67 -0.56
N ASN A 285 10.85 6.96 -0.69
CA ASN A 285 9.61 7.51 -0.16
C ASN A 285 8.39 6.95 -0.89
N LYS A 286 8.49 6.73 -2.19
CA LYS A 286 7.45 6.08 -2.97
C LYS A 286 7.26 4.62 -2.54
N PHE A 287 8.35 3.89 -2.27
CA PHE A 287 8.26 2.51 -1.77
C PHE A 287 7.61 2.42 -0.38
N LEU A 288 7.91 3.36 0.53
CA LEU A 288 7.20 3.46 1.82
C LEU A 288 5.70 3.67 1.66
N ILE A 289 5.29 4.52 0.70
CA ILE A 289 3.88 4.72 0.37
C ILE A 289 3.26 3.45 -0.20
N PHE A 290 4.01 2.70 -1.03
CA PHE A 290 3.58 1.40 -1.54
C PHE A 290 3.28 0.45 -0.40
N ILE A 291 4.21 0.22 0.53
CA ILE A 291 4.02 -0.67 1.67
C ILE A 291 2.78 -0.27 2.48
N LYS A 292 2.70 1.01 2.89
CA LYS A 292 1.57 1.54 3.65
C LYS A 292 0.21 1.27 3.00
N ARG A 293 0.12 1.36 1.68
CA ARG A 293 -1.14 1.18 0.94
C ARG A 293 -1.40 -0.29 0.61
N TRP A 294 -0.36 -1.04 0.26
CA TRP A 294 -0.45 -2.45 -0.11
C TRP A 294 -0.76 -3.36 1.08
N ASP A 295 -0.40 -2.96 2.29
CA ASP A 295 -0.81 -3.63 3.54
C ASP A 295 -2.32 -3.74 3.71
N ARG A 296 -3.09 -2.92 2.99
CA ARG A 296 -4.56 -2.92 3.00
C ARG A 296 -5.16 -3.60 1.78
N THR A 297 -4.33 -4.13 0.88
CA THR A 297 -4.76 -4.85 -0.31
C THR A 297 -4.99 -6.32 0.05
N ILE A 298 -6.19 -6.81 -0.25
CA ILE A 298 -6.54 -8.23 -0.18
C ILE A 298 -6.36 -8.89 -1.55
N SER A 299 -5.97 -10.16 -1.57
CA SER A 299 -5.95 -10.97 -2.79
C SER A 299 -6.29 -12.43 -2.50
N ASP A 300 -6.70 -13.15 -3.54
CA ASP A 300 -6.96 -14.60 -3.47
C ASP A 300 -5.70 -15.40 -3.05
N SER A 301 -4.51 -14.84 -3.27
CA SER A 301 -3.24 -15.51 -2.92
C SER A 301 -2.85 -15.33 -1.45
N ARG A 302 -3.54 -14.48 -0.69
CA ARG A 302 -3.23 -14.10 0.70
C ARG A 302 -4.50 -13.90 1.53
N LEU A 303 -5.45 -14.84 1.43
CA LEU A 303 -6.68 -14.78 2.21
C LEU A 303 -6.41 -15.13 3.67
N ALA A 304 -7.06 -14.41 4.58
CA ALA A 304 -7.09 -14.77 5.99
C ALA A 304 -7.90 -16.06 6.16
N LEU A 305 -7.22 -17.16 6.47
CA LEU A 305 -7.86 -18.46 6.69
C LEU A 305 -8.16 -18.63 8.17
N TYR A 306 -9.42 -18.85 8.52
CA TYR A 306 -9.79 -19.30 9.85
C TYR A 306 -9.54 -20.81 9.96
N ILE A 307 -8.51 -21.18 10.71
CA ILE A 307 -8.25 -22.59 11.04
C ILE A 307 -8.87 -22.82 12.43
N SER A 308 -10.00 -23.52 12.46
CA SER A 308 -10.53 -24.09 13.71
C SER A 308 -9.54 -25.13 14.20
N ASP A 309 -9.14 -25.04 15.48
CA ASP A 309 -8.49 -26.16 16.16
C ASP A 309 -9.36 -27.41 15.94
N LYS A 310 -8.77 -28.45 15.36
CA LYS A 310 -9.37 -29.77 15.23
C LYS A 310 -9.09 -30.60 16.47
#